data_AF-A0A495X885-F1
#
_entry.id   AF-A0A495X885-F1
#
_cell.length_a   1.000
_cell.length_b   1.000
_cell.length_c   1.000
_cell.angle_alpha   90.00
_cell.angle_beta   90.00
_cell.angle_gamma   90.00
#
_symmetry.space_group_name_H-M   'P 1'
#
loop_
_entity.id
_entity.type
_entity.pdbx_description
1 polymer ?
#
loop_
_entity_poly.entity_id
_entity_poly.type
_entity_poly.pdbx_seq_one_letter_code
_entity_poly.pdbx_strand_id
1 'polypeptide(L)'
;MPTTGRVLLIDLENVVGTLGKPAALRSKVVALVDAAGLHDHIVAAFAKRPPSSDAIAATLTALGVVPIPVEPGPDAAEEALIAHAVGMHARGCRHFTVCSCDGAFARLADSTDARLDVLVWQGQPIATRLRKVADTIRQVPRPGAGASASAAASGPAAAARNRTQSPPRPSSVLLATMLALFAGAVWVGIGVAVGQRPADVLLRRR
;
A
#
# COMPACT_ATOMS: atom_id res chain seq x y z
N MET A 1 -6.86 17.55 22.59
CA MET A 1 -7.54 16.31 22.14
C MET A 1 -6.48 15.44 21.52
N PRO A 2 -6.11 14.28 22.09
CA PRO A 2 -5.23 13.36 21.38
C PRO A 2 -5.94 12.94 20.08
N THR A 3 -5.31 13.21 18.94
CA THR A 3 -5.77 12.66 17.67
C THR A 3 -5.70 11.15 17.77
N THR A 4 -6.85 10.47 17.65
CA THR A 4 -6.92 9.00 17.65
C THR A 4 -6.20 8.51 16.40
N GLY A 5 -4.90 8.21 16.56
CA GLY A 5 -4.04 7.88 15.43
C GLY A 5 -4.53 6.65 14.67
N ARG A 6 -4.52 6.75 13.34
CA ARG A 6 -4.91 5.69 12.39
C ARG A 6 -3.66 5.10 11.77
N VAL A 7 -3.51 3.78 11.86
CA VAL A 7 -2.34 3.05 11.34
C VAL A 7 -2.77 2.11 10.22
N LEU A 8 -2.08 2.18 9.08
CA LEU A 8 -2.22 1.25 7.96
C LEU A 8 -1.05 0.24 7.99
N LEU A 9 -1.40 -1.04 8.08
CA LEU A 9 -0.47 -2.16 8.16
C LEU A 9 -0.53 -2.95 6.84
N ILE A 10 0.55 -2.97 6.06
CA ILE A 10 0.58 -3.62 4.74
C ILE A 10 1.47 -4.86 4.79
N ASP A 11 0.85 -6.03 4.65
CA ASP A 11 1.55 -7.28 4.44
C ASP A 11 1.81 -7.46 2.94
N LEU A 12 3.05 -7.20 2.52
CA LEU A 12 3.38 -7.18 1.09
C LEU A 12 3.31 -8.56 0.44
N GLU A 13 3.62 -9.63 1.16
CA GLU A 13 3.55 -10.97 0.60
C GLU A 13 2.11 -11.34 0.27
N ASN A 14 1.17 -10.94 1.14
CA ASN A 14 -0.24 -11.25 0.94
C ASN A 14 -0.90 -10.41 -0.16
N VAL A 15 -0.55 -9.12 -0.28
CA VAL A 15 -1.22 -8.22 -1.24
C VAL A 15 -0.49 -8.08 -2.57
N VAL A 16 0.84 -8.11 -2.56
CA VAL A 16 1.66 -8.04 -3.79
C VAL A 16 1.86 -9.45 -4.35
N GLY A 17 1.88 -10.48 -3.52
CA GLY A 17 2.28 -11.83 -3.90
C GLY A 17 3.79 -11.89 -4.08
N THR A 18 4.24 -12.60 -5.11
CA THR A 18 5.64 -12.52 -5.53
C THR A 18 6.02 -11.05 -5.77
N LEU A 19 6.99 -10.56 -4.99
CA LEU A 19 7.56 -9.22 -5.08
C LEU A 19 8.21 -9.05 -6.47
N GLY A 20 7.38 -8.73 -7.44
CA GLY A 20 7.72 -8.69 -8.86
C GLY A 20 8.36 -7.36 -9.26
N LYS A 21 8.11 -6.94 -10.50
CA LYS A 21 8.66 -5.69 -11.05
C LYS A 21 8.28 -4.48 -10.16
N PRO A 22 9.18 -3.51 -9.93
CA PRO A 22 8.90 -2.33 -9.10
C PRO A 22 7.63 -1.56 -9.48
N ALA A 23 7.28 -1.51 -10.77
CA ALA A 23 6.05 -0.88 -11.25
C ALA A 23 4.77 -1.55 -10.70
N ALA A 24 4.77 -2.88 -10.57
CA ALA A 24 3.64 -3.62 -10.02
C ALA A 24 3.52 -3.40 -8.51
N LEU A 25 4.64 -3.39 -7.78
CA LEU A 25 4.67 -3.02 -6.36
C LEU A 25 4.08 -1.62 -6.17
N ARG A 26 4.57 -0.63 -6.93
CA ARG A 26 4.10 0.75 -6.86
C ARG A 26 2.60 0.87 -7.11
N SER A 27 2.11 0.29 -8.19
CA SER A 27 0.69 0.37 -8.55
C SER A 27 -0.23 -0.25 -7.48
N LYS A 28 0.17 -1.39 -6.90
CA LYS A 28 -0.59 -2.03 -5.82
C LYS A 28 -0.57 -1.25 -4.52
N VAL A 29 0.61 -0.77 -4.10
CA VAL A 29 0.72 0.01 -2.85
C VAL A 29 -0.06 1.32 -2.95
N VAL A 30 0.04 2.03 -4.08
CA VAL A 30 -0.77 3.26 -4.31
C VAL A 30 -2.26 2.95 -4.19
N ALA A 31 -2.75 1.91 -4.87
CA ALA A 31 -4.17 1.54 -4.80
C ALA A 31 -4.64 1.19 -3.37
N LEU A 32 -3.79 0.55 -2.56
CA LEU A 32 -4.11 0.25 -1.16
C LEU A 32 -4.11 1.51 -0.30
N VAL A 33 -3.10 2.38 -0.43
CA VAL A 33 -3.01 3.64 0.33
C VAL A 33 -4.20 4.55 0.00
N ASP A 34 -4.53 4.69 -1.27
CA ASP A 34 -5.67 5.49 -1.72
C ASP A 34 -7.00 4.93 -1.18
N ALA A 35 -7.19 3.62 -1.28
CA ALA A 35 -8.41 2.97 -0.78
C ALA A 35 -8.52 2.98 0.75
N ALA A 36 -7.39 2.94 1.46
CA ALA A 36 -7.36 3.02 2.90
C ALA A 36 -7.90 4.39 3.37
N GLY A 37 -7.58 5.47 2.66
CA GLY A 37 -7.91 6.85 3.01
C GLY A 37 -6.89 7.46 3.98
N LEU A 38 -7.29 8.50 4.73
CA LEU A 38 -6.39 9.22 5.62
C LEU A 38 -5.87 8.32 6.76
N HIS A 39 -4.54 8.23 6.87
CA HIS A 39 -3.83 7.54 7.95
C HIS A 39 -2.65 8.41 8.43
N ASP A 40 -2.38 8.37 9.73
CA ASP A 40 -1.26 9.11 10.33
C ASP A 40 0.06 8.34 10.17
N HIS A 41 -0.03 7.01 10.07
CA HIS A 41 1.12 6.14 9.94
C HIS A 41 0.84 4.97 9.01
N ILE A 42 1.77 4.71 8.09
CA ILE A 42 1.66 3.63 7.10
C ILE A 42 2.95 2.83 7.14
N VAL A 43 2.85 1.53 7.42
CA VAL A 43 3.98 0.60 7.43
C VAL A 43 3.72 -0.57 6.50
N ALA A 44 4.79 -1.11 5.92
CA ALA A 44 4.72 -2.31 5.09
C ALA A 44 5.83 -3.30 5.45
N ALA A 45 5.46 -4.54 5.77
CA ALA A 45 6.41 -5.60 6.07
C ALA A 45 6.62 -6.53 4.86
N PHE A 46 7.85 -7.02 4.72
CA PHE A 46 8.25 -7.97 3.68
C PHE A 46 9.49 -8.76 4.09
N ALA A 47 9.60 -10.02 3.65
CA ALA A 47 10.83 -10.78 3.84
C ALA A 47 11.97 -10.22 2.98
N LYS A 48 13.13 -10.05 3.60
CA LYS A 48 14.39 -9.67 2.94
C LYS A 48 14.81 -10.77 1.97
N ARG A 49 14.90 -10.42 0.69
CA ARG A 49 15.45 -11.24 -0.38
C ARG A 49 16.43 -10.37 -1.18
N PRO A 50 17.75 -10.53 -1.00
CA PRO A 50 18.73 -9.86 -1.85
C PRO A 50 18.61 -10.34 -3.31
N PRO A 51 18.85 -9.47 -4.31
CA PRO A 51 19.21 -8.06 -4.20
C PRO A 51 18.00 -7.10 -4.19
N SER A 52 16.77 -7.59 -4.26
CA SER A 52 15.59 -6.74 -4.50
C SER A 52 15.10 -5.96 -3.27
N SER A 53 15.57 -6.30 -2.06
CA SER A 53 15.09 -5.72 -0.80
C SER A 53 15.30 -4.20 -0.72
N ASP A 54 16.46 -3.72 -1.16
CA ASP A 54 16.78 -2.28 -1.10
C ASP A 54 15.89 -1.48 -2.07
N ALA A 55 15.62 -2.04 -3.25
CA ALA A 55 14.72 -1.43 -4.23
C ALA A 55 13.27 -1.39 -3.74
N ILE A 56 12.82 -2.42 -3.02
CA ILE A 56 11.50 -2.48 -2.38
C ILE A 56 11.41 -1.41 -1.29
N ALA A 57 12.37 -1.37 -0.37
CA ALA A 57 12.42 -0.37 0.70
C ALA A 57 12.42 1.06 0.14
N ALA A 58 13.26 1.34 -0.85
CA ALA A 58 13.31 2.64 -1.52
C ALA A 58 11.98 3.01 -2.19
N THR A 59 11.31 2.05 -2.85
CA THR A 59 9.99 2.26 -3.47
C THR A 59 8.93 2.59 -2.41
N LEU A 60 8.91 1.87 -1.29
CA LEU A 60 7.97 2.11 -0.20
C LEU A 60 8.18 3.48 0.44
N THR A 61 9.43 3.83 0.73
CA THR A 61 9.78 5.15 1.28
C THR A 61 9.37 6.28 0.33
N ALA A 62 9.57 6.12 -0.98
CA ALA A 62 9.12 7.10 -1.98
C ALA A 62 7.59 7.26 -2.05
N LEU A 63 6.83 6.29 -1.53
CA LEU A 63 5.37 6.34 -1.40
C LEU A 63 4.89 6.82 -0.03
N GLY A 64 5.80 7.26 0.86
CA GLY A 64 5.46 7.64 2.22
C GLY A 64 5.14 6.46 3.14
N VAL A 65 5.52 5.25 2.74
CA VAL A 65 5.33 4.02 3.52
C VAL A 65 6.63 3.65 4.22
N VAL A 66 6.57 3.41 5.52
CA VAL A 66 7.73 2.99 6.31
C VAL A 66 7.98 1.49 6.08
N PRO A 67 9.13 1.11 5.50
CA PRO A 67 9.45 -0.29 5.24
C PRO A 67 9.86 -1.02 6.54
N ILE A 68 9.35 -2.23 6.73
CA ILE A 68 9.74 -3.15 7.80
C ILE A 68 10.31 -4.43 7.14
N PRO A 69 11.60 -4.44 6.80
CA PRO A 69 12.24 -5.62 6.23
C PRO A 69 12.49 -6.66 7.33
N VAL A 70 11.97 -7.87 7.17
CA VAL A 70 12.11 -8.98 8.14
C VAL A 70 12.98 -10.09 7.58
N GLU A 71 13.63 -10.87 8.45
CA GLU A 71 14.29 -12.10 7.98
C GLU A 71 13.24 -13.09 7.47
N PRO A 72 13.50 -13.82 6.36
CA PRO A 72 12.56 -14.81 5.87
C PRO A 72 12.25 -15.87 6.92
N GLY A 73 10.97 -16.11 7.14
CA GLY A 73 10.47 -17.10 8.08
C GLY A 73 8.96 -17.20 8.03
N PRO A 74 8.38 -18.28 8.57
CA PRO A 74 6.94 -18.39 8.72
C PRO A 74 6.43 -17.21 9.57
N ASP A 75 5.37 -16.57 9.09
CA ASP A 75 4.65 -15.48 9.77
C ASP A 75 5.51 -14.26 10.16
N ALA A 76 6.72 -14.13 9.59
CA ALA A 76 7.68 -13.12 10.04
C ALA A 76 7.20 -11.68 9.76
N ALA A 77 6.53 -11.46 8.64
CA ALA A 77 6.00 -10.14 8.28
C ALA A 77 4.79 -9.79 9.15
N GLU A 78 3.94 -10.78 9.40
CA GLU A 78 2.73 -10.72 10.20
C GLU A 78 3.07 -10.39 11.66
N GLU A 79 4.02 -11.11 12.26
CA GLU A 79 4.48 -10.84 13.63
C GLU A 79 5.10 -9.44 13.76
N ALA A 80 5.86 -8.98 12.77
CA ALA A 80 6.45 -7.65 12.79
C ALA A 80 5.38 -6.54 12.71
N LEU A 81 4.35 -6.73 11.88
CA LEU A 81 3.22 -5.79 11.78
C LEU A 81 2.37 -5.79 13.05
N ILE A 82 2.12 -6.97 13.64
CA ILE A 82 1.39 -7.08 14.91
C ILE A 82 2.15 -6.41 16.04
N ALA A 83 3.46 -6.67 16.17
CA ALA A 83 4.30 -6.03 17.17
C ALA A 83 4.32 -4.49 17.00
N HIS A 84 4.40 -4.01 15.76
CA HIS A 84 4.31 -2.58 15.46
C HIS A 84 2.95 -2.00 15.89
N ALA A 85 1.84 -2.67 15.56
CA ALA A 85 0.50 -2.25 15.94
C ALA A 85 0.32 -2.18 17.46
N VAL A 86 0.82 -3.17 18.21
CA VAL A 86 0.82 -3.17 19.68
C VAL A 86 1.62 -1.98 20.22
N GLY A 87 2.79 -1.69 19.65
CA GLY A 87 3.57 -0.50 20.01
C GLY A 87 2.82 0.81 19.75
N MET A 88 2.14 0.92 18.62
CA MET A 88 1.31 2.10 18.30
C MET A 88 0.08 2.20 19.20
N HIS A 89 -0.52 1.06 19.57
CA HIS A 89 -1.61 0.99 20.53
C HIS A 89 -1.19 1.53 21.91
N ALA A 90 -0.02 1.12 22.40
CA ALA A 90 0.55 1.64 23.65
C ALA A 90 0.80 3.18 23.60
N ARG A 91 0.93 3.75 22.40
CA ARG A 91 1.08 5.20 22.18
C ARG A 91 -0.24 5.95 21.95
N GLY A 92 -1.39 5.27 22.08
CA GLY A 92 -2.71 5.88 21.98
C GLY A 92 -3.40 5.70 20.62
N CYS A 93 -2.81 4.99 19.65
CA CYS A 93 -3.51 4.63 18.42
C CYS A 93 -4.61 3.60 18.73
N ARG A 94 -5.77 3.77 18.10
CA ARG A 94 -6.93 2.89 18.32
C ARG A 94 -7.52 2.34 17.04
N HIS A 95 -7.16 2.87 15.87
CA HIS A 95 -7.71 2.44 14.60
C HIS A 95 -6.61 1.83 13.74
N PHE A 96 -6.78 0.56 13.41
CA PHE A 96 -5.84 -0.20 12.58
C PHE A 96 -6.56 -0.67 11.32
N THR A 97 -5.98 -0.37 10.17
CA THR A 97 -6.38 -0.95 8.89
C THR A 97 -5.32 -1.95 8.46
N VAL A 98 -5.69 -3.22 8.28
CA VAL A 98 -4.78 -4.27 7.81
C VAL A 98 -5.03 -4.57 6.34
N CYS A 99 -3.98 -4.51 5.53
CA CYS A 99 -3.96 -5.01 4.15
C CYS A 99 -3.39 -6.44 4.14
N SER A 100 -4.20 -7.42 4.52
CA SER A 100 -3.87 -8.86 4.50
C SER A 100 -5.16 -9.68 4.61
N CYS A 101 -5.13 -10.92 4.14
CA CYS A 101 -6.21 -11.89 4.34
C CYS A 101 -5.91 -12.94 5.42
N ASP A 102 -4.77 -12.82 6.12
CA ASP A 102 -4.29 -13.79 7.10
C ASP A 102 -5.05 -13.76 8.43
N GLY A 103 -5.24 -14.93 9.05
CA GLY A 103 -5.92 -15.08 10.34
C GLY A 103 -5.11 -14.57 11.54
N ALA A 104 -3.79 -14.44 11.44
CA ALA A 104 -2.91 -13.99 12.52
C ALA A 104 -3.27 -12.58 13.01
N PHE A 105 -3.67 -11.69 12.10
CA PHE A 105 -4.08 -10.32 12.41
C PHE A 105 -5.32 -10.23 13.30
N ALA A 106 -6.06 -11.32 13.49
CA ALA A 106 -7.16 -11.35 14.45
C ALA A 106 -6.71 -11.08 15.89
N ARG A 107 -5.41 -11.28 16.21
CA ARG A 107 -4.81 -10.92 17.51
C ARG A 107 -4.90 -9.43 17.84
N LEU A 108 -5.05 -8.56 16.84
CA LEU A 108 -5.19 -7.12 17.07
C LEU A 108 -6.53 -6.77 17.74
N ALA A 109 -7.54 -7.62 17.60
CA ALA A 109 -8.84 -7.44 18.23
C ALA A 109 -8.88 -7.91 19.70
N ASP A 110 -7.81 -8.52 20.22
CA ASP A 110 -7.72 -8.92 21.63
C ASP A 110 -7.63 -7.68 22.56
N SER A 111 -7.33 -6.50 22.00
CA SER A 111 -7.36 -5.22 22.72
C SER A 111 -8.78 -4.64 22.70
N THR A 112 -9.41 -4.50 23.87
CA THR A 112 -10.85 -4.19 24.01
C THR A 112 -11.30 -2.84 23.43
N ASP A 113 -10.37 -1.92 23.18
CA ASP A 113 -10.63 -0.57 22.67
C ASP A 113 -10.01 -0.32 21.27
N ALA A 114 -9.46 -1.35 20.61
CA ALA A 114 -8.94 -1.23 19.26
C ALA A 114 -10.02 -1.55 18.21
N ARG A 115 -10.11 -0.69 17.19
CA ARG A 115 -10.88 -0.92 15.97
C ARG A 115 -9.97 -1.53 14.90
N LEU A 116 -10.43 -2.61 14.28
CA LEU A 116 -9.75 -3.34 13.22
C LEU A 116 -10.56 -3.31 11.92
N ASP A 117 -10.11 -2.50 10.97
CA ASP A 117 -10.60 -2.52 9.59
C ASP A 117 -9.68 -3.42 8.74
N VAL A 118 -10.24 -4.12 7.75
CA VAL A 118 -9.51 -5.01 6.83
C VAL A 118 -9.70 -4.53 5.39
N LEU A 119 -8.61 -4.42 4.64
CA LEU A 119 -8.59 -4.04 3.24
C LEU A 119 -7.98 -5.18 2.41
N VAL A 120 -8.75 -5.77 1.50
CA VAL A 120 -8.28 -6.87 0.65
C VAL A 120 -8.60 -6.63 -0.81
N TRP A 121 -7.94 -7.37 -1.71
CA TRP A 121 -8.35 -7.35 -3.12
C TRP A 121 -9.71 -8.02 -3.31
N GLN A 122 -10.48 -7.55 -4.29
CA GLN A 122 -11.73 -8.20 -4.70
C GLN A 122 -11.50 -9.67 -5.04
N GLY A 123 -12.39 -10.53 -4.53
CA GLY A 123 -12.32 -11.98 -4.71
C GLY A 123 -11.24 -12.70 -3.88
N GLN A 124 -10.45 -11.98 -3.07
CA GLN A 124 -9.46 -12.62 -2.20
C GLN A 124 -10.16 -13.32 -1.01
N PRO A 125 -9.92 -14.63 -0.77
CA PRO A 125 -10.48 -15.32 0.38
C PRO A 125 -9.86 -14.78 1.67
N ILE A 126 -10.69 -14.51 2.68
CA ILE A 126 -10.29 -13.98 3.99
C ILE A 126 -10.42 -15.08 5.03
N ALA A 127 -9.39 -15.28 5.84
CA ALA A 127 -9.41 -16.22 6.95
C ALA A 127 -10.63 -15.98 7.86
N THR A 128 -11.35 -17.06 8.21
CA THR A 128 -12.58 -16.99 9.01
C THR A 128 -12.36 -16.29 10.35
N ARG A 129 -11.21 -16.51 10.99
CA ARG A 129 -10.85 -15.86 12.27
C ARG A 129 -10.77 -14.34 12.11
N LEU A 130 -10.08 -13.85 11.08
CA LEU A 130 -9.97 -12.42 10.81
C LEU A 130 -11.34 -11.81 10.48
N ARG A 131 -12.14 -12.49 9.65
CA ARG A 131 -13.50 -12.03 9.31
C ARG A 131 -14.40 -11.84 10.52
N LYS A 132 -14.27 -12.68 11.55
CA LYS A 132 -15.09 -12.63 12.76
C LYS A 132 -14.80 -11.42 13.65
N VAL A 133 -13.57 -10.91 13.61
CA VAL A 133 -13.12 -9.85 14.52
C VAL A 133 -12.93 -8.50 13.85
N ALA A 134 -12.97 -8.44 12.51
CA ALA A 134 -12.88 -7.19 11.78
C ALA A 134 -14.17 -6.37 11.94
N ASP A 135 -14.03 -5.09 12.31
CA ASP A 135 -15.13 -4.13 12.37
C ASP A 135 -15.68 -3.78 10.99
N THR A 136 -14.79 -3.70 10.00
CA THR A 136 -15.16 -3.41 8.62
C THR A 136 -14.24 -4.15 7.67
N ILE A 137 -14.80 -4.72 6.60
CA ILE A 137 -14.04 -5.35 5.53
C ILE A 137 -14.33 -4.60 4.24
N ARG A 138 -13.28 -4.07 3.59
CA ARG A 138 -13.36 -3.37 2.31
C ARG A 138 -12.60 -4.15 1.24
N GLN A 139 -13.22 -4.29 0.08
CA GLN A 139 -12.60 -4.93 -1.08
C GLN A 139 -12.23 -3.88 -2.12
N VAL A 140 -11.00 -3.95 -2.62
CA VAL A 140 -10.44 -3.02 -3.61
C VAL A 140 -10.24 -3.74 -4.95
N PRO A 141 -10.54 -3.12 -6.10
CA PRO A 141 -10.19 -3.68 -7.40
C PRO A 141 -8.69 -3.97 -7.48
N ARG A 142 -8.30 -5.14 -7.99
CA ARG A 142 -6.88 -5.50 -8.15
C ARG A 142 -6.28 -4.77 -9.35
N PRO A 143 -5.21 -3.96 -9.19
CA PRO A 143 -4.56 -3.31 -10.32
C PRO A 143 -4.02 -4.32 -11.33
N GLY A 144 -4.22 -4.06 -12.61
CA GLY A 144 -3.77 -4.93 -13.70
C GLY A 144 -4.67 -6.13 -14.01
N ALA A 145 -5.75 -6.35 -13.24
CA ALA A 145 -6.84 -7.22 -13.65
C ALA A 145 -7.72 -6.47 -14.68
N GLY A 146 -7.16 -6.21 -15.86
CA GLY A 146 -7.86 -5.49 -16.92
C GLY A 146 -9.17 -6.17 -17.27
N ALA A 147 -10.28 -5.42 -17.15
CA ALA A 147 -11.43 -5.36 -18.06
C ALA A 147 -11.81 -6.64 -18.85
N SER A 148 -11.80 -7.81 -18.22
CA SER A 148 -12.11 -9.07 -18.89
C SER A 148 -13.38 -9.70 -18.31
N ALA A 149 -14.47 -8.92 -18.20
CA ALA A 149 -15.86 -9.42 -18.10
C ALA A 149 -16.89 -8.26 -17.99
N SER A 150 -17.03 -7.42 -19.00
CA SER A 150 -18.30 -6.68 -19.23
C SER A 150 -18.38 -6.14 -20.66
N ALA A 151 -18.22 -7.01 -21.64
CA ALA A 151 -18.58 -6.76 -23.04
C ALA A 151 -19.08 -8.07 -23.67
N ALA A 152 -20.12 -8.65 -23.07
CA ALA A 152 -20.85 -9.78 -23.64
C ALA A 152 -22.35 -9.57 -23.41
N ALA A 153 -22.88 -8.48 -23.96
CA ALA A 153 -24.29 -8.31 -24.23
C ALA A 153 -24.43 -7.65 -25.61
N SER A 154 -24.09 -8.39 -26.64
CA SER A 154 -24.47 -8.08 -28.03
C SER A 154 -24.64 -9.40 -28.76
N GLY A 155 -25.78 -10.05 -28.48
CA GLY A 155 -26.39 -11.04 -29.37
C GLY A 155 -27.39 -10.33 -30.29
N PRO A 156 -27.52 -10.74 -31.56
CA PRO A 156 -27.95 -9.86 -32.65
C PRO A 156 -29.47 -9.82 -32.83
N ALA A 157 -30.04 -8.62 -32.86
CA ALA A 157 -31.37 -8.40 -33.43
C ALA A 157 -31.22 -8.20 -34.95
N ALA A 158 -31.83 -9.09 -35.71
CA ALA A 158 -31.90 -9.05 -37.15
C ALA A 158 -32.76 -7.88 -37.65
N ALA A 159 -32.44 -7.51 -38.89
CA ALA A 159 -33.31 -6.89 -39.91
C ALA A 159 -33.36 -5.36 -40.02
N ALA A 160 -33.00 -4.95 -41.24
CA ALA A 160 -33.70 -4.00 -42.09
C ALA A 160 -33.11 -2.58 -42.27
N ARG A 161 -32.40 -2.48 -43.41
CA ARG A 161 -32.64 -1.53 -44.51
C ARG A 161 -32.23 -0.06 -44.37
N ASN A 162 -31.68 0.36 -45.52
CA ASN A 162 -31.66 1.69 -46.12
C ASN A 162 -30.44 2.59 -45.88
N ARG A 163 -29.58 2.52 -46.90
CA ARG A 163 -28.84 3.63 -47.54
C ARG A 163 -29.42 5.01 -47.20
N THR A 164 -28.58 5.94 -46.75
CA THR A 164 -28.41 7.21 -47.45
C THR A 164 -26.99 7.72 -47.22
N GLN A 165 -26.33 8.08 -48.31
CA GLN A 165 -25.01 8.71 -48.36
C GLN A 165 -25.04 10.10 -47.71
N SER A 166 -23.93 10.49 -47.07
CA SER A 166 -23.56 11.90 -46.95
C SER A 166 -22.03 12.03 -47.04
N PRO A 167 -21.52 13.01 -47.81
CA PRO A 167 -20.10 13.14 -48.12
C PRO A 167 -19.28 13.74 -46.96
N PRO A 168 -17.97 13.44 -46.88
CA PRO A 168 -17.09 14.02 -45.87
C PRO A 168 -16.73 15.48 -46.22
N ARG A 169 -16.94 16.39 -45.25
CA ARG A 169 -16.40 17.75 -45.26
C ARG A 169 -14.92 17.72 -44.81
N PRO A 170 -14.01 18.44 -45.48
CA PRO A 170 -12.66 18.67 -44.98
C PRO A 170 -12.63 19.89 -44.06
N SER A 171 -11.88 19.83 -42.96
CA SER A 171 -11.58 20.98 -42.10
C SER A 171 -10.15 20.88 -41.56
N SER A 172 -9.28 21.60 -42.25
CA SER A 172 -8.07 22.31 -41.82
C SER A 172 -7.57 22.17 -40.37
N VAL A 173 -6.35 21.62 -40.26
CA VAL A 173 -5.14 22.19 -39.62
C VAL A 173 -5.32 23.39 -38.66
N LEU A 174 -4.86 23.21 -37.41
CA LEU A 174 -4.14 24.19 -36.55
C LEU A 174 -3.75 23.48 -35.24
N LEU A 175 -2.57 22.86 -35.14
CA LEU A 175 -1.32 23.44 -34.62
C LEU A 175 -1.54 24.29 -33.33
N ALA A 176 -1.33 23.66 -32.17
CA ALA A 176 -1.18 24.34 -30.88
C ALA A 176 0.00 23.74 -30.10
N THR A 177 1.17 24.33 -30.33
CA THR A 177 2.07 24.95 -29.33
C THR A 177 1.52 24.91 -27.88
N MET A 178 2.26 24.59 -26.80
CA MET A 178 3.58 25.06 -26.43
C MET A 178 4.29 24.13 -25.43
N LEU A 179 5.61 24.11 -25.57
CA LEU A 179 6.65 23.96 -24.54
C LEU A 179 6.22 24.51 -23.16
N ALA A 180 6.37 23.70 -22.11
CA ALA A 180 6.50 24.18 -20.74
C ALA A 180 7.81 23.64 -20.17
N LEU A 181 8.78 24.55 -20.07
CA LEU A 181 10.17 24.34 -19.71
C LEU A 181 10.41 25.23 -18.48
N PHE A 182 10.47 24.64 -17.29
CA PHE A 182 11.00 25.22 -16.04
C PHE A 182 11.43 24.01 -15.19
N ALA A 183 12.71 23.65 -15.02
CA ALA A 183 13.89 24.40 -14.59
C ALA A 183 13.72 25.06 -13.21
N GLY A 184 14.29 24.42 -12.19
CA GLY A 184 14.80 25.10 -10.99
C GLY A 184 14.14 24.74 -9.67
N ALA A 185 14.81 23.91 -8.87
CA ALA A 185 15.19 24.25 -7.48
C ALA A 185 16.02 23.10 -6.89
N VAL A 186 17.33 23.28 -6.88
CA VAL A 186 18.31 22.54 -6.10
C VAL A 186 18.08 22.87 -4.62
N TRP A 187 17.86 21.87 -3.78
CA TRP A 187 18.04 22.00 -2.33
C TRP A 187 19.29 21.21 -1.91
N VAL A 188 20.39 21.95 -1.74
CA VAL A 188 21.56 21.52 -0.97
C VAL A 188 21.18 21.65 0.50
N GLY A 189 21.11 20.52 1.20
CA GLY A 189 20.97 20.47 2.65
C GLY A 189 22.13 19.69 3.25
N ILE A 190 23.23 20.39 3.54
CA ILE A 190 24.34 19.87 4.34
C ILE A 190 23.89 19.91 5.81
N GLY A 191 23.69 18.73 6.40
CA GLY A 191 23.43 18.57 7.83
C GLY A 191 24.52 17.72 8.46
N VAL A 192 25.63 18.34 8.86
CA VAL A 192 26.65 17.73 9.73
C VAL A 192 26.13 17.82 11.17
N ALA A 193 25.95 16.67 11.82
CA ALA A 193 25.85 16.59 13.27
C ALA A 193 26.87 15.56 13.78
N VAL A 194 28.09 16.07 14.02
CA VAL A 194 29.10 15.45 14.87
C VAL A 194 28.70 15.74 16.31
N GLY A 195 28.53 14.71 17.12
CA GLY A 195 28.20 14.85 18.54
C GLY A 195 28.58 13.60 19.32
N GLN A 196 29.82 13.57 19.79
CA GLN A 196 30.44 12.51 20.58
C GLN A 196 29.79 12.33 21.96
N ARG A 197 29.65 11.08 22.40
CA ARG A 197 29.65 10.73 23.84
C ARG A 197 30.34 9.38 24.06
N PRO A 198 31.62 9.36 24.48
CA PRO A 198 32.19 8.22 25.17
C PRO A 198 31.73 8.26 26.63
N ALA A 199 30.92 7.28 27.04
CA ALA A 199 30.70 6.99 28.44
C ALA A 199 31.71 5.93 28.87
N ASP A 200 32.92 6.38 29.22
CA ASP A 200 33.78 5.65 30.14
C ASP A 200 33.12 5.68 31.52
N VAL A 201 32.52 4.56 31.92
CA VAL A 201 32.13 4.31 33.31
C VAL A 201 32.82 3.03 33.76
N LEU A 202 34.02 3.24 34.31
CA LEU A 202 34.49 2.68 35.59
C LEU A 202 33.95 1.28 35.97
N LEU A 203 34.69 0.25 35.59
CA LEU A 203 34.82 -0.96 36.40
C LEU A 203 36.31 -1.28 36.62
N ARG A 204 36.89 -0.52 37.56
CA ARG A 204 38.15 -0.86 38.22
C ARG A 204 37.82 -1.96 39.24
N ARG A 205 38.17 -3.21 38.93
CA ARG A 205 38.18 -4.32 39.89
C ARG A 205 39.55 -4.99 39.84
N ARG A 206 40.11 -5.16 41.04
CA ARG A 206 41.42 -5.71 41.41
C ARG A 206 42.55 -4.70 41.45
#